data_AF-A0A7Y8KZ60-F1
#
_entry.id   AF-A0A7Y8KZ60-F1
#
_cell.length_a   1.000
_cell.length_b   1.000
_cell.length_c   1.000
_cell.angle_alpha   90.00
_cell.angle_beta   90.00
_cell.angle_gamma   90.00
#
_symmetry.space_group_name_H-M   'P 1'
#
loop_
_entity.id
_entity.type
_entity.pdbx_description
1 polymer ?
#
loop_
_entity_poly.entity_id
_entity_poly.type
_entity_poly.pdbx_seq_one_letter_code
_entity_poly.pdbx_strand_id
1 'polypeptide(L)'
;MPAFLRPPLPPTSIAWGVLLLVSTVALAQGKGIYTCIDSKGRRITSDRPITECLDREQRELTGSGTVKRVVPPSYTAEERARIDAQKKAEEALQARIAEEKRRDRALLIRYPNKPVHDKERADALAQIDEVISAVNKRAQALLDQRKDISAELEFYQNDVSKAPLWLRRKLEDNEQQVAVQQRFVVEQTQEKQRLNARFDEELVKLRQLWGQK
;
A
#
# COMPACT_ATOMS: atom_id res chain seq x y z
N MET A 1 23.78 -24.07 -31.83
CA MET A 1 23.47 -23.72 -33.23
C MET A 1 22.02 -24.08 -33.51
N PRO A 2 21.20 -23.28 -34.23
CA PRO A 2 21.12 -21.80 -34.36
C PRO A 2 19.96 -21.26 -33.49
N ALA A 3 20.05 -20.11 -32.81
CA ALA A 3 20.12 -18.72 -33.29
C ALA A 3 18.83 -18.26 -34.01
N PHE A 4 17.90 -17.67 -33.25
CA PHE A 4 16.81 -16.84 -33.78
C PHE A 4 17.00 -15.38 -33.36
N LEU A 5 16.78 -14.53 -34.35
CA LEU A 5 17.34 -13.21 -34.52
C LEU A 5 16.64 -12.13 -33.67
N ARG A 6 17.45 -11.19 -33.15
CA ARG A 6 17.01 -9.86 -32.71
C ARG A 6 16.82 -8.95 -33.94
N PRO A 7 15.78 -8.09 -33.97
CA PRO A 7 15.68 -7.05 -34.99
C PRO A 7 16.65 -5.88 -34.73
N PRO A 8 17.11 -5.18 -35.78
CA PRO A 8 18.13 -4.13 -35.69
C PRO A 8 17.56 -2.76 -35.29
N LEU A 9 18.35 -2.02 -34.53
CA LEU A 9 18.17 -0.59 -34.25
C LEU A 9 18.57 0.24 -35.48
N PRO A 10 17.86 1.35 -35.80
CA PRO A 10 18.29 2.26 -36.85
C PRO A 10 19.42 3.22 -36.39
N PRO A 11 20.22 3.74 -37.34
CA PRO A 11 21.49 4.42 -37.09
C PRO A 11 21.35 5.91 -36.77
N THR A 12 22.40 6.39 -36.10
CA THR A 12 22.75 7.79 -35.85
C THR A 12 23.16 8.55 -37.12
N SER A 13 23.05 9.89 -37.02
CA SER A 13 23.71 10.95 -37.82
C SER A 13 22.89 11.55 -38.97
N ILE A 14 22.70 12.87 -38.96
CA ILE A 14 23.41 13.86 -39.80
C ILE A 14 23.09 15.27 -39.25
N ALA A 15 24.13 16.07 -39.04
CA ALA A 15 24.06 17.49 -38.79
C ALA A 15 23.69 18.26 -40.07
N TRP A 16 22.67 19.11 -40.03
CA TRP A 16 22.41 20.16 -41.03
C TRP A 16 22.31 21.50 -40.32
N GLY A 17 23.30 22.36 -40.54
CA GLY A 17 23.17 23.78 -40.30
C GLY A 17 22.32 24.39 -41.41
N VAL A 18 21.22 25.05 -41.04
CA VAL A 18 20.51 25.99 -41.91
C VAL A 18 20.22 27.26 -41.11
N LEU A 19 20.62 28.36 -41.74
CA LEU A 19 20.60 29.74 -41.30
C LEU A 19 19.25 30.40 -41.69
N LEU A 20 18.77 31.29 -40.81
CA LEU A 20 17.85 32.43 -41.06
C LEU A 20 16.39 32.17 -41.53
N LEU A 21 15.43 32.48 -40.65
CA LEU A 21 14.53 33.65 -40.75
C LEU A 21 13.54 33.64 -39.57
N VAL A 22 13.85 34.41 -38.53
CA VAL A 22 12.89 34.69 -37.43
C VAL A 22 11.92 35.74 -37.96
N SER A 23 10.76 35.30 -38.45
CA SER A 23 9.60 36.17 -38.56
C SER A 23 8.99 36.34 -37.17
N THR A 24 9.23 37.48 -36.55
CA THR A 24 8.49 37.93 -35.37
C THR A 24 7.05 38.24 -35.79
N VAL A 25 6.18 37.24 -35.78
CA VAL A 25 4.74 37.50 -35.73
C VAL A 25 4.48 38.13 -34.37
N ALA A 26 4.37 39.46 -34.35
CA ALA A 26 3.83 40.17 -33.22
C ALA A 26 2.40 39.64 -33.00
N LEU A 27 2.21 38.79 -31.99
CA LEU A 27 0.90 38.49 -31.44
C LEU A 27 0.32 39.83 -30.97
N ALA A 28 -0.57 40.40 -31.78
CA ALA A 28 -1.44 41.48 -31.36
C ALA A 28 -2.20 40.96 -30.13
N GLN A 29 -1.80 41.45 -28.95
CA GLN A 29 -2.54 41.26 -27.71
C GLN A 29 -3.93 41.87 -27.94
N GLY A 30 -4.93 41.05 -28.20
CA GLY A 30 -6.31 41.51 -28.34
C GLY A 30 -6.69 42.30 -27.09
N LYS A 31 -7.05 43.57 -27.25
CA LYS A 31 -7.48 44.47 -26.17
C LYS A 31 -8.74 43.89 -25.52
N GLY A 32 -8.60 43.22 -24.38
CA GLY A 32 -9.71 42.77 -23.55
C GLY A 32 -10.13 43.89 -22.59
N ILE A 33 -11.44 44.14 -22.46
CA ILE A 33 -11.97 45.17 -21.55
C ILE A 33 -12.23 44.52 -20.20
N TYR A 34 -11.51 44.93 -19.16
CA TYR A 34 -11.66 44.44 -17.79
C TYR A 34 -12.69 45.28 -17.04
N THR A 35 -13.58 44.62 -16.30
CA THR A 35 -14.57 45.28 -15.43
C THR A 35 -14.55 44.68 -14.04
N CYS A 36 -14.66 45.52 -13.01
CA CYS A 36 -14.81 45.10 -11.63
C CYS A 36 -15.66 46.11 -10.84
N ILE A 37 -16.08 45.72 -9.65
CA ILE A 37 -16.77 46.60 -8.69
C ILE A 37 -15.82 46.85 -7.53
N ASP A 38 -15.47 48.12 -7.27
CA ASP A 38 -14.57 48.51 -6.17
C ASP A 38 -15.22 48.28 -4.79
N SER A 39 -14.45 48.47 -3.70
CA SER A 39 -14.96 48.33 -2.33
C SER A 39 -16.05 49.35 -1.96
N LYS A 40 -16.23 50.40 -2.77
CA LYS A 40 -17.24 51.45 -2.61
C LYS A 40 -18.46 51.22 -3.50
N GLY A 41 -18.54 50.07 -4.18
CA GLY A 41 -19.65 49.71 -5.06
C GLY A 41 -19.63 50.36 -6.44
N ARG A 42 -18.54 51.04 -6.84
CA ARG A 42 -18.41 51.69 -8.15
C ARG A 42 -17.86 50.71 -9.18
N ARG A 43 -18.43 50.73 -10.38
CA ARG A 43 -17.95 49.92 -11.51
C ARG A 43 -16.75 50.60 -12.16
N ILE A 44 -15.61 49.91 -12.17
CA ILE A 44 -14.40 50.34 -12.87
C ILE A 44 -14.30 49.52 -14.16
N THR A 45 -14.04 50.20 -15.27
CA THR A 45 -13.83 49.58 -16.60
C THR A 45 -12.49 50.05 -17.14
N SER A 46 -11.67 49.14 -17.65
CA SER A 46 -10.35 49.47 -18.17
C SER A 46 -9.93 48.49 -19.26
N ASP A 47 -9.19 48.96 -20.27
CA ASP A 47 -8.63 48.11 -21.33
C ASP A 47 -7.41 47.28 -20.87
N ARG A 48 -7.07 47.36 -19.58
CA ARG A 48 -5.98 46.65 -18.90
C ARG A 48 -6.45 46.09 -17.54
N PRO A 49 -5.77 45.08 -16.97
CA PRO A 49 -6.09 44.57 -15.64
C PRO A 49 -6.14 45.69 -14.59
N ILE A 50 -7.20 45.71 -13.77
CA ILE A 50 -7.48 46.79 -12.82
C ILE A 50 -6.76 46.50 -11.51
N THR A 51 -5.74 47.29 -11.18
CA THR A 51 -4.90 47.09 -9.99
C THR A 51 -5.67 47.28 -8.68
N GLU A 52 -6.65 48.17 -8.66
CA GLU A 52 -7.53 48.42 -7.49
C GLU A 52 -8.47 47.25 -7.17
N CYS A 53 -8.63 46.30 -8.10
CA CYS A 53 -9.49 45.14 -7.97
C CYS A 53 -8.70 43.83 -7.96
N LEU A 54 -7.43 43.85 -7.56
CA LEU A 54 -6.61 42.65 -7.43
C LEU A 54 -7.07 41.74 -6.28
N ASP A 55 -7.78 42.30 -5.29
CA ASP A 55 -8.36 41.60 -4.15
C ASP A 55 -9.70 40.90 -4.46
N ARG A 56 -10.24 41.05 -5.68
CA ARG A 56 -11.58 40.61 -6.08
C ARG A 56 -11.62 40.05 -7.50
N GLU A 57 -12.76 39.47 -7.87
CA GLU A 57 -12.97 39.01 -9.23
C GLU A 57 -13.06 40.18 -10.23
N GLN A 58 -12.42 40.03 -11.39
CA GLN A 58 -12.54 40.94 -12.53
C GLN A 58 -13.08 40.17 -13.72
N ARG A 59 -13.97 40.77 -14.52
CA ARG A 59 -14.48 40.14 -15.73
C ARG A 59 -13.78 40.73 -16.94
N GLU A 60 -13.05 39.90 -17.67
CA GLU A 60 -12.51 40.22 -18.99
C GLU A 60 -13.64 40.06 -20.01
N LEU A 61 -14.00 41.14 -20.70
CA LEU A 61 -15.01 41.20 -21.74
C LEU A 61 -14.34 41.17 -23.12
N THR A 62 -15.02 40.55 -24.07
CA THR A 62 -14.72 40.64 -25.51
C THR A 62 -15.09 42.03 -26.05
N GLY A 63 -14.59 42.38 -27.25
CA GLY A 63 -14.94 43.65 -27.90
C GLY A 63 -16.44 43.82 -28.19
N SER A 64 -17.23 42.74 -28.17
CA SER A 64 -18.69 42.74 -28.27
C SER A 64 -19.41 42.83 -26.91
N GLY A 65 -18.68 43.03 -25.81
CA GLY A 65 -19.24 43.17 -24.45
C GLY A 65 -19.61 41.85 -23.76
N THR A 66 -19.39 40.71 -24.39
CA THR A 66 -19.64 39.39 -23.79
C THR A 66 -18.48 38.99 -22.88
N VAL A 67 -18.76 38.37 -21.72
CA VAL A 67 -17.72 37.89 -20.77
C VAL A 67 -16.87 36.82 -21.45
N LYS A 68 -15.59 37.13 -21.65
CA LYS A 68 -14.58 36.21 -22.18
C LYS A 68 -14.06 35.29 -21.07
N ARG A 69 -13.76 35.85 -19.89
CA ARG A 69 -13.19 35.13 -18.74
C ARG A 69 -13.39 35.91 -17.45
N VAL A 70 -13.49 35.21 -16.32
CA VAL A 70 -13.42 35.81 -14.97
C VAL A 70 -12.00 35.61 -14.42
N VAL A 71 -11.32 36.71 -14.10
CA VAL A 71 -10.01 36.75 -13.45
C VAL A 71 -10.24 36.64 -11.94
N PRO A 72 -9.73 35.59 -11.28
CA PRO A 72 -9.84 35.46 -9.83
C PRO A 72 -8.98 36.51 -9.11
N PRO A 73 -9.27 36.80 -7.83
CA PRO A 73 -8.40 37.62 -6.99
C PRO A 73 -6.95 37.13 -7.02
N SER A 74 -5.98 38.04 -7.05
CA SER A 74 -4.59 37.71 -6.82
C SER A 74 -4.36 37.52 -5.33
N TYR A 75 -4.54 36.29 -4.87
CA TYR A 75 -4.16 35.89 -3.52
C TYR A 75 -2.66 36.05 -3.29
N THR A 76 -2.27 36.44 -2.08
CA THR A 76 -0.87 36.38 -1.64
C THR A 76 -0.35 34.95 -1.77
N ALA A 77 0.97 34.76 -1.84
CA ALA A 77 1.55 33.43 -1.89
C ALA A 77 1.13 32.58 -0.67
N GLU A 78 1.04 33.21 0.50
CA GLU A 78 0.59 32.57 1.74
C GLU A 78 -0.89 32.18 1.70
N GLU A 79 -1.78 33.07 1.24
CA GLU A 79 -3.21 32.77 1.18
C GLU A 79 -3.52 31.68 0.14
N ARG A 80 -2.81 31.67 -1.00
CA ARG A 80 -2.84 30.54 -1.94
C ARG A 80 -2.41 29.23 -1.29
N ALA A 81 -1.29 29.25 -0.56
CA ALA A 81 -0.80 28.07 0.14
C ALA A 81 -1.81 27.55 1.18
N ARG A 82 -2.52 28.44 1.90
CA ARG A 82 -3.58 28.07 2.85
C ARG A 82 -4.77 27.43 2.17
N ILE A 83 -5.27 28.02 1.07
CA ILE A 83 -6.39 27.47 0.30
C ILE A 83 -6.03 26.10 -0.28
N ASP A 84 -4.83 25.96 -0.86
CA ASP A 84 -4.36 24.70 -1.43
C ASP A 84 -4.16 23.64 -0.34
N ALA A 85 -3.66 24.02 0.85
CA ALA A 85 -3.53 23.12 1.99
C ALA A 85 -4.90 22.64 2.50
N GLN A 86 -5.89 23.53 2.59
CA GLN A 86 -7.26 23.18 2.97
C GLN A 86 -7.90 22.22 1.96
N LYS A 87 -7.81 22.53 0.66
CA LYS A 87 -8.31 21.64 -0.41
C LYS A 87 -7.66 20.26 -0.36
N LYS A 88 -6.34 20.20 -0.21
CA LYS A 88 -5.62 18.92 -0.06
C LYS A 88 -6.08 18.13 1.17
N ALA A 89 -6.35 18.81 2.29
CA ALA A 89 -6.85 18.16 3.49
C ALA A 89 -8.28 17.60 3.30
N GLU A 90 -9.16 18.36 2.64
CA GLU A 90 -10.52 17.92 2.29
C GLU A 90 -10.51 16.74 1.31
N GLU A 91 -9.71 16.82 0.25
CA GLU A 91 -9.52 15.74 -0.72
C GLU A 91 -8.97 14.47 -0.05
N ALA A 92 -7.98 14.61 0.84
CA ALA A 92 -7.44 13.50 1.60
C ALA A 92 -8.52 12.86 2.50
N LEU A 93 -9.36 13.66 3.15
CA LEU A 93 -10.47 13.15 3.96
C LEU A 93 -11.49 12.38 3.11
N GLN A 94 -11.91 12.93 1.96
CA GLN A 94 -12.84 12.25 1.06
C GLN A 94 -12.24 10.96 0.50
N ALA A 95 -10.96 10.97 0.13
CA ALA A 95 -10.24 9.79 -0.31
C ALA A 95 -10.22 8.69 0.76
N ARG A 96 -9.99 9.05 2.04
CA ARG A 96 -10.04 8.11 3.16
C ARG A 96 -11.41 7.48 3.35
N ILE A 97 -12.49 8.27 3.28
CA ILE A 97 -13.87 7.77 3.41
C ILE A 97 -14.21 6.84 2.23
N ALA A 98 -13.82 7.21 1.01
CA ALA A 98 -14.05 6.39 -0.17
C ALA A 98 -13.30 5.05 -0.10
N GLU A 99 -12.06 5.07 0.39
CA GLU A 99 -11.25 3.87 0.60
C GLU A 99 -11.88 2.96 1.67
N GLU A 100 -12.34 3.52 2.79
CA GLU A 100 -13.03 2.75 3.83
C GLU A 100 -14.28 2.06 3.28
N LYS A 101 -15.14 2.78 2.55
CA LYS A 101 -16.32 2.20 1.88
C LYS A 101 -15.95 1.10 0.89
N ARG A 102 -14.84 1.26 0.16
CA ARG A 102 -14.35 0.24 -0.78
C ARG A 102 -13.92 -1.02 -0.03
N ARG A 103 -13.16 -0.86 1.05
CA ARG A 103 -12.72 -1.97 1.91
C ARG A 103 -13.91 -2.72 2.52
N ASP A 104 -14.92 -2.00 2.99
CA ASP A 104 -16.12 -2.60 3.60
C ASP A 104 -16.93 -3.40 2.58
N ARG A 105 -17.10 -2.85 1.38
CA ARG A 105 -17.73 -3.59 0.27
C ARG A 105 -16.95 -4.83 -0.11
N ALA A 106 -15.63 -4.75 -0.17
CA ALA A 106 -14.78 -5.90 -0.46
C ALA A 106 -14.93 -7.01 0.61
N LEU A 107 -14.99 -6.64 1.90
CA LEU A 107 -15.25 -7.58 2.99
C LEU A 107 -16.61 -8.25 2.86
N LEU A 108 -17.67 -7.50 2.56
CA LEU A 108 -19.01 -8.05 2.36
C LEU A 108 -19.12 -8.98 1.15
N ILE A 109 -18.38 -8.70 0.07
CA ILE A 109 -18.32 -9.57 -1.11
C ILE A 109 -17.62 -10.89 -0.77
N ARG A 110 -16.49 -10.83 -0.06
CA ARG A 110 -15.73 -12.02 0.36
C ARG A 110 -16.51 -12.85 1.39
N TYR A 111 -17.15 -12.18 2.34
CA TYR A 111 -17.87 -12.79 3.45
C TYR A 111 -19.31 -12.27 3.52
N PRO A 112 -20.21 -12.82 2.70
CA PRO A 112 -21.61 -12.37 2.67
C PRO A 112 -22.38 -12.74 3.94
N ASN A 113 -21.92 -13.72 4.72
CA ASN A 113 -22.53 -14.17 5.97
C ASN A 113 -21.51 -14.89 6.87
N LYS A 114 -21.92 -15.17 8.12
CA LYS A 114 -21.07 -15.82 9.14
C LYS A 114 -20.57 -17.23 8.73
N PRO A 115 -21.41 -18.13 8.18
CA PRO A 115 -20.93 -19.45 7.76
C PRO A 115 -19.78 -19.43 6.76
N VAL A 116 -19.78 -18.50 5.79
CA VAL A 116 -18.67 -18.38 4.82
C VAL A 116 -17.37 -17.94 5.51
N HIS A 117 -17.45 -16.97 6.42
CA HIS A 117 -16.28 -16.54 7.20
C HIS A 117 -15.75 -17.65 8.11
N ASP A 118 -16.64 -18.36 8.82
CA ASP A 118 -16.25 -19.46 9.71
C ASP A 118 -15.58 -20.61 8.95
N LYS A 119 -16.06 -20.91 7.74
CA LYS A 119 -15.45 -21.92 6.87
C LYS A 119 -14.03 -21.53 6.48
N GLU A 120 -13.82 -20.30 5.98
CA GLU A 120 -12.49 -19.81 5.62
C GLU A 120 -11.53 -19.85 6.81
N ARG A 121 -12.01 -19.47 8.01
CA ARG A 121 -11.25 -19.61 9.26
C ARG A 121 -10.85 -21.08 9.49
N ALA A 122 -11.80 -22.01 9.40
CA ALA A 122 -11.53 -23.42 9.64
C ALA A 122 -10.51 -23.98 8.63
N ASP A 123 -10.67 -23.65 7.35
CA ASP A 123 -9.77 -24.09 6.28
C ASP A 123 -8.35 -23.54 6.48
N ALA A 124 -8.22 -22.26 6.87
CA ALA A 124 -6.91 -21.65 7.14
C ALA A 124 -6.24 -22.23 8.41
N LEU A 125 -7.01 -22.49 9.47
CA LEU A 125 -6.49 -23.12 10.68
C LEU A 125 -6.07 -24.58 10.44
N ALA A 126 -6.82 -25.31 9.61
CA ALA A 126 -6.52 -26.70 9.28
C ALA A 126 -5.14 -26.85 8.64
N GLN A 127 -4.72 -25.90 7.80
CA GLN A 127 -3.38 -25.92 7.19
C GLN A 127 -2.26 -25.80 8.24
N ILE A 128 -2.42 -24.91 9.23
CA ILE A 128 -1.44 -24.77 10.33
C ILE A 128 -1.46 -26.02 11.20
N ASP A 129 -2.63 -26.58 11.47
CA ASP A 129 -2.78 -27.80 12.27
C ASP A 129 -2.15 -29.02 11.59
N GLU A 130 -2.22 -29.12 10.28
CA GLU A 130 -1.52 -30.15 9.51
C GLU A 130 0.00 -30.05 9.68
N VAL A 131 0.55 -28.83 9.59
CA VAL A 131 1.98 -28.57 9.80
C VAL A 131 2.39 -28.94 11.23
N ILE A 132 1.63 -28.50 12.25
CA ILE A 132 1.89 -28.86 13.65
C ILE A 132 1.83 -30.38 13.85
N SER A 133 0.85 -31.06 13.25
CA SER A 133 0.71 -32.52 13.32
C SER A 133 1.92 -33.24 12.73
N ALA A 134 2.43 -32.78 11.58
CA ALA A 134 3.63 -33.35 10.96
C ALA A 134 4.87 -33.18 11.84
N VAL A 135 5.03 -32.02 12.47
CA VAL A 135 6.16 -31.72 13.38
C VAL A 135 6.06 -32.57 14.65
N ASN A 136 4.86 -32.72 15.21
CA ASN A 136 4.64 -33.56 16.39
C ASN A 136 4.96 -35.04 16.09
N LYS A 137 4.61 -35.55 14.90
CA LYS A 137 5.00 -36.90 14.47
C LYS A 137 6.53 -37.04 14.38
N ARG A 138 7.23 -36.02 13.87
CA ARG A 138 8.70 -36.00 13.83
C ARG A 138 9.30 -35.95 15.24
N ALA A 139 8.76 -35.13 16.13
CA ALA A 139 9.18 -35.06 17.52
C ALA A 139 9.01 -36.40 18.23
N GLN A 140 7.89 -37.10 18.00
CA GLN A 140 7.67 -38.43 18.55
C GLN A 140 8.71 -39.45 18.05
N ALA A 141 9.02 -39.45 16.75
CA ALA A 141 10.06 -40.32 16.21
C ALA A 141 11.45 -40.03 16.82
N LEU A 142 11.76 -38.77 17.11
CA LEU A 142 13.00 -38.40 17.80
C LEU A 142 13.01 -38.85 19.26
N LEU A 143 11.87 -38.82 19.95
CA LEU A 143 11.73 -39.35 21.31
C LEU A 143 11.93 -40.87 21.34
N ASP A 144 11.42 -41.58 20.35
CA ASP A 144 11.64 -43.03 20.26
C ASP A 144 13.11 -43.34 19.96
N GLN A 145 13.75 -42.62 19.04
CA GLN A 145 15.20 -42.70 18.83
C GLN A 145 16.00 -42.42 20.11
N ARG A 146 15.53 -41.49 20.96
CA ARG A 146 16.18 -41.17 22.23
C ARG A 146 16.11 -42.31 23.25
N LYS A 147 15.04 -43.11 23.24
CA LYS A 147 14.93 -44.32 24.06
C LYS A 147 15.97 -45.35 23.64
N ASP A 148 16.14 -45.56 22.33
CA ASP A 148 17.15 -46.49 21.81
C ASP A 148 18.57 -46.05 22.19
N ILE A 149 18.87 -44.74 22.06
CA ILE A 149 20.16 -44.16 22.49
C ILE A 149 20.36 -44.35 24.00
N SER A 150 19.31 -44.18 24.79
CA SER A 150 19.36 -44.34 26.24
C SER A 150 19.59 -45.79 26.66
N ALA A 151 19.04 -46.75 25.92
CA ALA A 151 19.32 -48.18 26.11
C ALA A 151 20.78 -48.52 25.78
N GLU A 152 21.34 -47.99 24.68
CA GLU A 152 22.77 -48.14 24.35
C GLU A 152 23.68 -47.49 25.42
N LEU A 153 23.22 -46.39 26.04
CA LEU A 153 23.93 -45.69 27.11
C LEU A 153 23.79 -46.36 28.47
N GLU A 154 22.95 -47.38 28.64
CA GLU A 154 22.72 -48.05 29.92
C GLU A 154 24.02 -48.58 30.55
N PHE A 155 24.92 -49.09 29.72
CA PHE A 155 26.24 -49.56 30.14
C PHE A 155 27.17 -48.44 30.65
N TYR A 156 26.90 -47.19 30.25
CA TYR A 156 27.72 -46.01 30.55
C TYR A 156 27.05 -45.04 31.53
N GLN A 157 25.93 -45.42 32.18
CA GLN A 157 25.12 -44.51 33.01
C GLN A 157 25.91 -43.80 34.12
N ASN A 158 26.90 -44.46 34.71
CA ASN A 158 27.74 -43.86 35.76
C ASN A 158 28.64 -42.73 35.23
N ASP A 159 29.00 -42.76 33.94
CA ASP A 159 29.84 -41.75 33.29
C ASP A 159 29.67 -41.77 31.77
N VAL A 160 28.80 -40.90 31.25
CA VAL A 160 28.51 -40.77 29.81
C VAL A 160 29.76 -40.36 29.02
N SER A 161 30.76 -39.72 29.64
CA SER A 161 31.98 -39.31 28.94
C SER A 161 32.81 -40.51 28.44
N LYS A 162 32.65 -41.68 29.08
CA LYS A 162 33.28 -42.95 28.70
C LYS A 162 32.57 -43.65 27.54
N ALA A 163 31.39 -43.18 27.15
CA ALA A 163 30.70 -43.70 25.98
C ALA A 163 31.50 -43.37 24.69
N PRO A 164 31.49 -44.27 23.70
CA PRO A 164 32.13 -44.02 22.40
C PRO A 164 31.69 -42.68 21.79
N LEU A 165 32.62 -42.00 21.09
CA LEU A 165 32.36 -40.68 20.50
C LEU A 165 31.13 -40.66 19.59
N TRP A 166 30.90 -41.73 18.84
CA TRP A 166 29.75 -41.84 17.93
C TRP A 166 28.41 -41.85 18.70
N LEU A 167 28.36 -42.47 19.89
CA LEU A 167 27.15 -42.57 20.71
C LEU A 167 26.83 -41.22 21.38
N ARG A 168 27.86 -40.53 21.87
CA ARG A 168 27.71 -39.16 22.38
C ARG A 168 27.22 -38.18 21.32
N ARG A 169 27.79 -38.25 20.11
CA ARG A 169 27.32 -37.42 18.98
C ARG A 169 25.88 -37.75 18.60
N LYS A 170 25.51 -39.03 18.57
CA LYS A 170 24.13 -39.47 18.29
C LYS A 170 23.13 -38.90 19.30
N LEU A 171 23.49 -38.84 20.59
CA LEU A 171 22.69 -38.19 21.63
C LEU A 171 22.57 -36.68 21.39
N GLU A 172 23.69 -35.98 21.19
CA GLU A 172 23.72 -34.54 20.97
C GLU A 172 22.90 -34.14 19.73
N ASP A 173 23.06 -34.86 18.61
CA ASP A 173 22.31 -34.62 17.38
C ASP A 173 20.79 -34.81 17.60
N ASN A 174 20.39 -35.81 18.39
CA ASN A 174 18.99 -36.02 18.73
C ASN A 174 18.45 -34.87 19.58
N GLU A 175 19.18 -34.44 20.61
CA GLU A 175 18.78 -33.32 21.47
C GLU A 175 18.64 -32.02 20.69
N GLN A 176 19.58 -31.72 19.79
CA GLN A 176 19.50 -30.57 18.90
C GLN A 176 18.29 -30.65 17.98
N GLN A 177 18.02 -31.81 17.37
CA GLN A 177 16.85 -32.00 16.51
C GLN A 177 15.54 -31.82 17.29
N VAL A 178 15.43 -32.38 18.50
CA VAL A 178 14.25 -32.20 19.37
C VAL A 178 14.05 -30.73 19.72
N ALA A 179 15.12 -30.01 20.10
CA ALA A 179 15.04 -28.60 20.42
C ALA A 179 14.55 -27.75 19.24
N VAL A 180 14.98 -28.07 18.01
CA VAL A 180 14.51 -27.41 16.79
C VAL A 180 13.02 -27.69 16.55
N GLN A 181 12.58 -28.95 16.65
CA GLN A 181 11.14 -29.28 16.48
C GLN A 181 10.28 -28.54 17.51
N GLN A 182 10.71 -28.52 18.78
CA GLN A 182 9.96 -27.87 19.85
C GLN A 182 9.79 -26.36 19.61
N ARG A 183 10.85 -25.66 19.19
CA ARG A 183 10.79 -24.23 18.84
C ARG A 183 9.82 -23.99 17.69
N PHE A 184 9.88 -24.84 16.66
CA PHE A 184 9.00 -24.73 15.51
C PHE A 184 7.52 -24.91 15.88
N VAL A 185 7.18 -25.87 16.76
CA VAL A 185 5.80 -26.02 17.27
C VAL A 185 5.32 -24.76 17.99
N VAL A 186 6.18 -24.14 18.82
CA VAL A 186 5.84 -22.90 19.53
C VAL A 186 5.56 -21.77 18.53
N GLU A 187 6.40 -21.61 17.51
CA GLU A 187 6.21 -20.62 16.45
C GLU A 187 4.88 -20.84 15.68
N GLN A 188 4.59 -22.07 15.27
CA GLN A 188 3.34 -22.40 14.58
C GLN A 188 2.11 -22.20 15.48
N THR A 189 2.22 -22.49 16.77
CA THR A 189 1.13 -22.27 17.73
C THR A 189 0.85 -20.77 17.91
N GLN A 190 1.90 -19.95 17.98
CA GLN A 190 1.75 -18.49 18.00
C GLN A 190 1.12 -17.97 16.71
N GLU A 191 1.52 -18.52 15.56
CA GLU A 191 0.90 -18.15 14.27
C GLU A 191 -0.59 -18.51 14.24
N LYS A 192 -0.97 -19.70 14.72
CA LYS A 192 -2.36 -20.09 14.88
C LYS A 192 -3.15 -19.11 15.75
N GLN A 193 -2.55 -18.62 16.84
CA GLN A 193 -3.17 -17.62 17.70
C GLN A 193 -3.33 -16.26 17.00
N ARG A 194 -2.30 -15.79 16.30
CA ARG A 194 -2.35 -14.55 15.51
C ARG A 194 -3.42 -14.62 14.43
N LEU A 195 -3.52 -15.75 13.73
CA LEU A 195 -4.54 -15.97 12.70
C LEU A 195 -5.95 -15.94 13.29
N ASN A 196 -6.18 -16.62 14.42
CA ASN A 196 -7.47 -16.57 15.11
C ASN A 196 -7.86 -15.15 15.49
N ALA A 197 -6.95 -14.40 16.14
CA ALA A 197 -7.18 -13.03 16.55
C ALA A 197 -7.54 -12.12 15.36
N ARG A 198 -6.84 -12.25 14.23
CA ARG A 198 -7.16 -11.51 13.00
C ARG A 198 -8.56 -11.81 12.49
N PHE A 199 -8.98 -13.08 12.47
CA PHE A 199 -10.35 -13.44 12.09
C PHE A 199 -11.37 -12.95 13.13
N ASP A 200 -11.03 -12.86 14.41
CA ASP A 200 -11.94 -12.33 15.44
C ASP A 200 -12.17 -10.82 15.25
N GLU A 201 -11.09 -10.07 14.99
CA GLU A 201 -11.16 -8.64 14.64
C GLU A 201 -11.97 -8.40 13.36
N GLU A 202 -11.73 -9.20 12.32
CA GLU A 202 -12.50 -9.14 11.06
C GLU A 202 -13.98 -9.44 11.30
N LEU A 203 -14.30 -10.43 12.14
CA LEU A 203 -15.66 -10.80 12.49
C LEU A 203 -16.40 -9.68 13.24
N VAL A 204 -15.72 -8.92 14.12
CA VAL A 204 -16.32 -7.76 14.79
C VAL A 204 -16.83 -6.75 13.75
N LYS A 205 -16.01 -6.44 12.75
CA LYS A 205 -16.38 -5.51 11.68
C LYS A 205 -17.50 -6.07 10.80
N LEU A 206 -17.40 -7.34 10.40
CA LEU A 206 -18.44 -8.00 9.58
C LEU A 206 -19.80 -8.03 10.27
N ARG A 207 -19.86 -8.28 11.59
CA ARG A 207 -21.13 -8.25 12.35
C ARG A 207 -21.81 -6.90 12.27
N GLN A 208 -21.05 -5.80 12.34
CA GLN A 208 -21.59 -4.46 12.16
C GLN A 208 -22.12 -4.25 10.74
N LEU A 209 -21.36 -4.68 9.73
CA LEU A 209 -21.73 -4.50 8.32
C LEU A 209 -22.95 -5.35 7.92
N TRP A 210 -23.09 -6.58 8.43
CA TRP A 210 -24.27 -7.41 8.19
C TRP A 210 -25.52 -6.89 8.88
N GLY A 211 -25.38 -6.24 10.05
CA GLY A 211 -26.49 -5.66 10.80
C GLY A 211 -26.97 -4.30 10.28
N GLN A 212 -26.21 -3.65 9.38
CA GLN A 212 -26.59 -2.40 8.71
C GLN A 212 -27.41 -2.62 7.42
N LYS A 213 -27.62 -3.88 7.03
CA LYS A 213 -28.35 -4.29 5.83
C LYS A 213 -29.83 -4.43 6.13
#